data_AF-A0A1F4QCK6-F1
#
_entry.id   AF-A0A1F4QCK6-F1
#
_cell.length_a   1.000
_cell.length_b   1.000
_cell.length_c   1.000
_cell.angle_alpha   90.00
_cell.angle_beta   90.00
_cell.angle_gamma   90.00
#
_symmetry.space_group_name_H-M   'P 1'
#
loop_
_entity.id
_entity.type
_entity.pdbx_description
1 polymer ?
#
loop_
_entity_poly.entity_id
_entity_poly.type
_entity_poly.pdbx_seq_one_letter_code
_entity_poly.pdbx_strand_id
1 'polypeptide(L)' 'MGRARTLQIRVNELRDIMYLAKSTVVAVYALLKIRGVCEAFPREPFIALSEKETATMRQQLVKAGFIT' A
#
# COMPACT_ATOMS: atom_id res chain seq x y z
N MET A 1 -18.54 19.44 -8.74
CA MET A 1 -18.23 18.01 -9.01
C MET A 1 -16.74 17.70 -9.24
N GLY A 2 -15.84 18.68 -9.46
CA GLY A 2 -14.43 18.39 -9.78
C GLY A 2 -13.62 17.68 -8.68
N ARG A 3 -13.73 18.14 -7.42
CA ARG A 3 -12.88 17.64 -6.31
C ARG A 3 -13.09 16.16 -5.99
N ALA A 4 -14.34 15.70 -5.94
CA ALA A 4 -14.65 14.30 -5.64
C ALA A 4 -14.10 13.36 -6.72
N ARG A 5 -14.24 13.72 -8.00
CA ARG A 5 -13.70 12.95 -9.12
C ARG A 5 -12.17 12.87 -9.07
N THR A 6 -11.49 13.99 -8.83
CA THR A 6 -10.02 13.99 -8.71
C THR A 6 -9.54 13.16 -7.53
N LEU A 7 -10.21 13.25 -6.38
CA LEU A 7 -9.87 12.41 -5.23
C LEU A 7 -10.11 10.93 -5.50
N GLN A 8 -11.20 10.58 -6.20
CA GLN A 8 -11.49 9.20 -6.56
C GLN A 8 -10.40 8.61 -7.46
N ILE A 9 -9.90 9.37 -8.44
CA ILE A 9 -8.78 8.95 -9.29
C ILE A 9 -7.56 8.66 -8.41
N ARG A 10 -7.24 9.56 -7.47
CA ARG A 10 -6.09 9.39 -6.58
C ARG A 10 -6.22 8.20 -5.63
N VAL A 11 -7.43 7.93 -5.13
CA VAL A 11 -7.72 6.74 -4.30
C VAL A 11 -7.56 5.45 -5.12
N ASN A 12 -8.01 5.47 -6.38
CA ASN A 12 -7.88 4.31 -7.27
C ASN A 12 -6.40 4.01 -7.57
N GLU A 13 -5.58 5.02 -7.85
CA GLU A 13 -4.12 4.84 -8.03
C GLU A 13 -3.46 4.17 -6.81
N LEU A 14 -3.82 4.62 -5.59
CA LEU A 14 -3.31 3.98 -4.36
C LEU A 14 -3.78 2.52 -4.26
N ARG A 15 -5.04 2.24 -4.61
CA ARG A 15 -5.61 0.89 -4.59
C ARG A 15 -4.90 -0.04 -5.58
N ASP A 16 -4.56 0.46 -6.75
CA ASP A 16 -3.83 -0.31 -7.76
C ASP A 16 -2.45 -0.74 -7.24
N ILE A 17 -1.76 0.14 -6.51
CA ILE A 17 -0.51 -0.20 -5.82
C ILE A 17 -0.76 -1.22 -4.69
N MET A 18 -1.86 -1.08 -3.94
CA MET A 18 -2.22 -2.02 -2.88
C MET A 18 -2.47 -3.44 -3.39
N TYR A 19 -2.93 -3.63 -4.64
CA TYR A 19 -3.09 -4.95 -5.23
C TYR A 19 -1.79 -5.72 -5.48
N LEU A 20 -0.62 -5.06 -5.40
CA LEU A 20 0.66 -5.77 -5.32
C LEU A 20 0.71 -6.69 -4.09
N ALA A 21 0.05 -6.28 -3.00
CA ALA A 21 -0.24 -7.18 -1.91
C ALA A 21 -1.47 -8.02 -2.25
N LYS A 22 -1.28 -9.33 -2.29
CA LYS A 22 -2.26 -10.36 -2.67
C LYS A 22 -3.57 -10.35 -1.85
N SER A 23 -3.66 -9.53 -0.80
CA SER A 23 -4.87 -9.28 -0.05
C SER A 23 -4.87 -7.88 0.57
N THR A 24 -6.06 -7.32 0.81
CA THR A 24 -6.22 -6.00 1.44
C THR A 24 -5.60 -5.94 2.83
N VAL A 25 -5.71 -7.00 3.62
CA VAL A 25 -5.12 -7.06 4.98
C VAL A 25 -3.61 -6.93 4.88
N VAL A 26 -2.96 -7.72 4.02
CA VAL A 26 -1.50 -7.66 3.82
C VAL A 26 -1.08 -6.29 3.31
N ALA A 27 -1.85 -5.66 2.42
CA ALA A 27 -1.58 -4.32 1.92
C ALA A 27 -1.56 -3.27 3.05
N VAL A 28 -2.50 -3.35 3.99
CA VAL A 28 -2.58 -2.42 5.12
C VAL A 28 -1.38 -2.59 6.06
N TYR A 29 -1.02 -3.82 6.44
CA TYR A 29 0.15 -4.06 7.29
C TYR A 29 1.45 -3.58 6.60
N ALA A 30 1.61 -3.85 5.31
CA ALA A 30 2.75 -3.37 4.54
C ALA A 30 2.80 -1.83 4.50
N LEU A 31 1.67 -1.15 4.29
CA LEU A 31 1.60 0.32 4.30
C LEU A 31 1.93 0.93 5.65
N LEU A 32 1.46 0.33 6.75
CA LEU A 32 1.77 0.79 8.11
C LEU A 32 3.27 0.68 8.38
N LYS A 33 3.91 -0.42 7.97
CA LYS A 33 5.36 -0.61 8.08
C LYS A 33 6.12 0.39 7.20
N ILE A 34 5.76 0.53 5.93
CA ILE A 34 6.42 1.45 4.97
C ILE A 34 6.36 2.90 5.46
N ARG A 35 5.25 3.31 6.10
CA ARG A 35 5.08 4.67 6.65
C ARG A 35 5.69 4.86 8.04
N GLY A 36 6.27 3.84 8.66
CA GLY A 36 6.83 3.91 10.01
C GLY A 36 5.78 4.12 11.10
N VAL A 37 4.52 3.75 10.86
CA VAL A 37 3.43 3.90 11.84
C VAL A 37 3.44 2.76 12.85
N CYS A 38 3.58 1.53 12.36
CA CYS A 38 3.62 0.33 13.19
C CYS A 38 4.32 -0.80 12.43
N GLU A 39 5.17 -1.55 13.13
CA GLU A 39 5.71 -2.81 12.64
C GLU A 39 4.90 -3.97 13.26
N ALA A 40 4.04 -4.58 12.46
CA ALA A 40 3.19 -5.69 12.86
C ALA A 40 2.98 -6.63 11.68
N PHE A 41 2.48 -7.83 11.98
CA PHE A 41 2.29 -8.89 11.00
C PHE A 41 0.83 -9.33 10.97
N PRO A 42 0.28 -9.62 9.78
CA PRO A 42 -1.05 -10.15 9.67
C PRO A 42 -1.11 -11.53 10.32
N ARG A 43 -2.26 -11.87 10.93
CA ARG A 43 -2.49 -13.22 11.48
C ARG A 43 -2.74 -14.21 10.35
N GLU A 44 -2.50 -15.49 10.62
CA GLU A 44 -2.88 -16.58 9.72
C GLU A 44 -4.35 -16.47 9.29
N PRO A 45 -4.70 -16.83 8.04
CA PRO A 45 -3.87 -17.47 7.02
C PRO A 45 -3.07 -16.50 6.13
N PHE A 46 -3.00 -15.21 6.49
CA PHE A 46 -2.35 -14.20 5.67
C PHE A 46 -0.82 -14.20 5.87
N ILE A 47 -0.09 -14.18 4.77
CA ILE A 47 1.38 -14.14 4.77
C ILE A 47 1.82 -12.70 4.47
N ALA A 48 2.70 -12.16 5.32
CA ALA A 48 3.29 -10.84 5.11
C ALA A 48 4.08 -10.77 3.79
N LEU A 49 4.21 -9.57 3.22
CA LEU A 49 5.10 -9.37 2.08
C LEU A 49 6.55 -9.66 2.48
N SER A 50 7.30 -10.27 1.56
CA SER A 50 8.75 -10.33 1.66
C SER A 50 9.37 -8.94 1.62
N GLU A 51 10.65 -8.83 1.98
CA GLU A 51 11.39 -7.56 1.88
C GLU A 51 11.43 -7.02 0.46
N LYS A 52 11.60 -7.91 -0.54
CA LYS A 52 11.60 -7.55 -1.96
C LYS A 52 10.24 -7.00 -2.42
N GLU A 53 9.14 -7.67 -2.04
CA GLU A 53 7.78 -7.20 -2.34
C GLU A 53 7.49 -5.86 -1.65
N THR A 54 7.92 -5.71 -0.38
CA THR A 54 7.80 -4.46 0.38
C THR A 54 8.58 -3.31 -0.27
N ALA A 55 9.82 -3.56 -0.70
CA ALA A 55 10.64 -2.58 -1.42
C ALA A 55 10.01 -2.16 -2.75
N THR A 56 9.43 -3.12 -3.49
CA THR A 56 8.70 -2.87 -4.74
C THR A 56 7.49 -1.97 -4.48
N MET A 57 6.69 -2.29 -3.47
CA MET A 57 5.54 -1.47 -3.07
C MET A 57 5.98 -0.05 -2.66
N ARG A 58 7.04 0.08 -1.86
CA ARG A 58 7.62 1.39 -1.48
C ARG A 58 8.02 2.20 -2.73
N GLN A 59 8.70 1.58 -3.69
CA GLN A 59 9.12 2.26 -4.92
C GLN A 59 7.92 2.78 -5.73
N GLN A 60 6.83 2.00 -5.84
CA GLN A 60 5.63 2.45 -6.54
C GLN A 60 4.93 3.59 -5.81
N LEU A 61 4.88 3.55 -4.47
CA LEU A 61 4.32 4.64 -3.66
C LEU A 61 5.13 5.94 -3.80
N VAL A 62 6.47 5.86 -3.84
CA VAL A 62 7.36 7.01 -4.08
C VAL A 62 7.14 7.56 -5.49
N LYS A 63 7.17 6.69 -6.52
CA LYS A 63 6.93 7.09 -7.92
C LYS A 63 5.58 7.77 -8.11
N ALA A 64 4.55 7.28 -7.43
CA ALA A 64 3.22 7.87 -7.48
C ALA A 64 3.07 9.11 -6.60
N GLY A 65 4.04 9.44 -5.74
CA GLY A 65 4.00 10.61 -4.85
C GLY A 65 3.08 10.46 -3.64
N PHE A 66 2.91 9.24 -3.11
CA PHE A 66 2.16 8.98 -1.87
C PHE A 66 3.03 9.01 -0.61
N ILE A 67 4.35 8.84 -0.75
CA ILE A 67 5.37 8.90 0.30
C ILE A 67 6.67 9.46 -0.28
N THR A 68 7.59 9.91 0.59
CA THR A 68 8.93 10.42 0.26
C THR A 68 10.03 9.39 0.52
#